data_AF-A0A371E1B7-F1
#
_entry.id   AF-A0A371E1B7-F1
#
_cell.length_a   1.000
_cell.length_b   1.000
_cell.length_c   1.000
_cell.angle_alpha   90.00
_cell.angle_beta   90.00
_cell.angle_gamma   90.00
#
_symmetry.space_group_name_H-M   'P 1'
#
loop_
_entity.id
_entity.type
_entity.pdbx_description
1 polymer ?
#
loop_
_entity_poly.entity_id
_entity_poly.type
_entity_poly.pdbx_seq_one_letter_code
_entity_poly.pdbx_strand_id
1 'polypeptide(L)'
;QFGFYGQALQDIGGRNYALAGLGLLGCTPGVVYSYGTNESCVEEVNAAAFIYNDKLKALVDEFNHRFSATSKFIFINTAATALHISNTHGFLVSNAACCSTGSSGECIPDRRPCHNRNDYVFWDAFHTTQAWNLLNAIIAYNSTINPSFTYPMDIKHLVDKMELEFTNESTSQLNTKPITVVLCSCSSFPGFITQPLLPHQFHCLDMACECETKTLLVVLLFLSTTYMQNCVHGVSQVPCLFIFGDSLSDSGNNNELPTSAKSNYRPYGIDFPTGPTGRFTNGRTEIDIINYSTIAAQLLGFENFIPPFANTSGSDILKGVNYASGGAGIRVETGTHMGVIISLGLQLRNHRVIVSKIATRLGSPDIAREYLEKCLYYVNIGSNDYIGNYFRPQFYSTSSIYSPEQYAQALIEELSLNLLALHEIGARKYVLVGLGLLGCTPSVMHSHGTNGSCVEEENAAAFNFNNKLKALVDQFNNRFSANSKFIFTHTASKALDKSNGFLVSDAACCPSGCIPDQKPCYNRSDYVFWDEVHPTEAWNLLNAKAAYNSTISPAFTYPMDIKHLVNYEIKRELEFTNVSTSQLSATE
;
A
#
# COMPACT_ATOMS: atom_id res chain seq x y z
N GLN A 1 -16.82 23.63 -30.33
CA GLN A 1 -16.04 22.52 -30.91
C GLN A 1 -16.31 21.20 -30.20
N PHE A 2 -16.20 21.10 -28.86
CA PHE A 2 -16.43 19.84 -28.13
C PHE A 2 -17.82 19.20 -28.34
N GLY A 3 -18.91 19.99 -28.43
CA GLY A 3 -20.25 19.47 -28.74
C GLY A 3 -20.35 18.74 -30.10
N PHE A 4 -19.48 19.06 -31.04
CA PHE A 4 -19.40 18.40 -32.35
C PHE A 4 -18.69 17.03 -32.23
N TYR A 5 -17.63 16.95 -31.42
CA TYR A 5 -16.90 15.71 -31.16
C TYR A 5 -17.68 14.75 -30.25
N GLY A 6 -18.42 15.25 -29.27
CA GLY A 6 -19.29 14.43 -28.42
C GLY A 6 -20.35 13.68 -29.23
N GLN A 7 -21.00 14.39 -30.17
CA GLN A 7 -21.97 13.78 -31.09
C GLN A 7 -21.30 12.73 -32.01
N ALA A 8 -20.17 13.07 -32.61
CA ALA A 8 -19.44 12.14 -33.48
C ALA A 8 -18.98 10.86 -32.76
N LEU A 9 -18.57 10.97 -31.48
CA LEU A 9 -18.18 9.81 -30.69
C LEU A 9 -19.38 8.93 -30.30
N GLN A 10 -20.58 9.51 -30.17
CA GLN A 10 -21.82 8.74 -29.95
C GLN A 10 -22.25 7.99 -31.21
N ASP A 11 -22.08 8.63 -32.37
CA ASP A 11 -22.44 8.06 -33.67
C ASP A 11 -21.62 6.79 -33.99
N ILE A 12 -20.39 6.68 -33.44
CA ILE A 12 -19.56 5.47 -33.51
C ILE A 12 -19.73 4.51 -32.32
N GLY A 13 -20.68 4.78 -31.41
CA GLY A 13 -21.09 3.84 -30.35
C GLY A 13 -20.51 4.10 -28.96
N GLY A 14 -19.84 5.23 -28.71
CA GLY A 14 -19.42 5.61 -27.37
C GLY A 14 -20.62 5.88 -26.45
N ARG A 15 -20.51 5.50 -25.17
CA ARG A 15 -21.59 5.63 -24.17
C ARG A 15 -21.10 6.18 -22.85
N ASN A 16 -19.84 5.91 -22.48
CA ASN A 16 -19.23 6.39 -21.25
C ASN A 16 -18.02 7.26 -21.61
N TYR A 17 -17.95 8.45 -21.01
CA TYR A 17 -16.95 9.44 -21.34
C TYR A 17 -16.34 10.00 -20.06
N ALA A 18 -15.01 10.00 -19.98
CA ALA A 18 -14.26 10.65 -18.93
C ALA A 18 -13.45 11.80 -19.54
N LEU A 19 -13.73 13.03 -19.12
CA LEU A 19 -13.05 14.23 -19.59
C LEU A 19 -12.02 14.65 -18.54
N ALA A 20 -10.74 14.55 -18.90
CA ALA A 20 -9.66 14.98 -18.03
C ALA A 20 -9.49 16.50 -18.10
N GLY A 21 -9.49 17.16 -16.93
CA GLY A 21 -9.12 18.55 -16.80
C GLY A 21 -7.62 18.79 -17.00
N LEU A 22 -7.24 20.06 -16.95
CA LEU A 22 -5.86 20.50 -16.88
C LEU A 22 -5.35 20.41 -15.44
N GLY A 23 -4.07 20.04 -15.27
CA GLY A 23 -3.38 20.15 -14.00
C GLY A 23 -2.96 21.59 -13.67
N LEU A 24 -2.15 21.77 -12.63
CA LEU A 24 -1.54 23.07 -12.29
C LEU A 24 -0.44 23.43 -13.28
N LEU A 25 -0.81 23.92 -14.46
CA LEU A 25 0.12 24.26 -15.55
C LEU A 25 1.17 25.28 -15.11
N GLY A 26 0.79 26.25 -14.27
CA GLY A 26 1.67 27.26 -13.70
C GLY A 26 2.76 26.70 -12.80
N CYS A 27 2.59 25.47 -12.31
CA CYS A 27 3.55 24.77 -11.45
C CYS A 27 4.47 23.83 -12.23
N THR A 28 4.32 23.71 -13.55
CA THR A 28 5.22 22.85 -14.35
C THR A 28 6.63 23.45 -14.37
N PRO A 29 7.71 22.63 -14.30
CA PRO A 29 9.08 23.13 -14.29
C PRO A 29 9.37 24.07 -15.47
N GLY A 30 8.83 23.78 -16.66
CA GLY A 30 9.01 24.57 -17.86
C GLY A 30 8.33 25.95 -17.78
N VAL A 31 7.13 26.04 -17.22
CA VAL A 31 6.44 27.32 -17.03
C VAL A 31 7.14 28.16 -15.97
N VAL A 32 7.49 27.56 -14.83
CA VAL A 32 8.23 28.22 -13.75
C VAL A 32 9.58 28.76 -14.25
N TYR A 33 10.31 27.96 -15.04
CA TYR A 33 11.55 28.39 -15.68
C TYR A 33 11.34 29.55 -16.66
N SER A 34 10.32 29.46 -17.52
CA SER A 34 10.07 30.47 -18.56
C SER A 34 9.64 31.83 -17.97
N TYR A 35 8.93 31.83 -16.84
CA TYR A 35 8.51 33.04 -16.16
C TYR A 35 9.52 33.55 -15.11
N GLY A 36 10.60 32.80 -14.85
CA GLY A 36 11.66 33.20 -13.93
C GLY A 36 11.20 33.32 -12.47
N THR A 37 10.17 32.58 -12.06
CA THR A 37 9.52 32.73 -10.74
C THR A 37 10.25 32.04 -9.59
N ASN A 38 11.51 31.61 -9.80
CA ASN A 38 12.38 31.00 -8.80
C ASN A 38 11.66 29.90 -7.98
N GLU A 39 11.19 28.87 -8.70
CA GLU A 39 10.46 27.70 -8.17
C GLU A 39 9.02 27.93 -7.72
N SER A 40 8.52 29.17 -7.74
CA SER A 40 7.11 29.46 -7.42
C SER A 40 6.18 29.24 -8.62
N CYS A 41 4.98 28.70 -8.38
CA CYS A 41 3.98 28.55 -9.42
C CYS A 41 3.55 29.90 -10.02
N VAL A 42 3.27 29.91 -11.31
CA VAL A 42 2.71 31.08 -12.02
C VAL A 42 1.19 31.08 -11.87
N GLU A 43 0.68 31.80 -10.87
CA GLU A 43 -0.74 31.76 -10.52
C GLU A 43 -1.68 32.23 -11.63
N GLU A 44 -1.26 33.16 -12.48
CA GLU A 44 -2.04 33.58 -13.66
C GLU A 44 -2.28 32.41 -14.63
N VAL A 45 -1.28 31.55 -14.82
CA VAL A 45 -1.39 30.36 -15.68
C VAL A 45 -2.29 29.30 -15.02
N ASN A 46 -2.19 29.13 -13.70
CA ASN A 46 -3.11 28.26 -12.96
C ASN A 46 -4.55 28.78 -13.01
N ALA A 47 -4.77 30.09 -12.90
CA ALA A 47 -6.09 30.70 -13.03
C ALA A 47 -6.75 30.40 -14.39
N ALA A 48 -5.98 30.45 -15.48
CA ALA A 48 -6.47 30.05 -16.80
C ALA A 48 -6.86 28.56 -16.85
N ALA A 49 -6.06 27.67 -16.23
CA ALA A 49 -6.37 26.25 -16.12
C ALA A 49 -7.65 25.99 -15.31
N PHE A 50 -7.86 26.73 -14.21
CA PHE A 50 -9.10 26.63 -13.41
C PHE A 50 -10.33 27.08 -14.20
N ILE A 51 -10.25 28.19 -14.93
CA ILE A 51 -11.36 28.65 -15.80
C ILE A 51 -11.71 27.58 -16.85
N TYR A 52 -10.71 26.94 -17.46
CA TYR A 52 -10.95 25.85 -18.39
C TYR A 52 -11.65 24.66 -17.73
N ASN A 53 -11.15 24.24 -16.57
CA ASN A 53 -11.70 23.12 -15.81
C ASN A 53 -13.15 23.36 -15.37
N ASP A 54 -13.48 24.57 -14.91
CA ASP A 54 -14.85 24.94 -14.54
C ASP A 54 -15.80 24.86 -15.74
N LYS A 55 -15.36 25.33 -16.91
CA LYS A 55 -16.14 25.22 -18.15
C LYS A 55 -16.26 23.77 -18.62
N LEU A 56 -15.22 22.95 -18.45
CA LEU A 56 -15.25 21.53 -18.80
C LEU A 56 -16.22 20.76 -17.89
N LYS A 57 -16.24 21.07 -16.60
CA LYS A 57 -17.22 20.52 -15.65
C LYS A 57 -18.65 20.94 -16.01
N ALA A 58 -18.89 22.21 -16.33
CA ALA A 58 -20.21 22.68 -16.77
C ALA A 58 -20.66 21.98 -18.08
N LEU A 59 -19.73 21.69 -18.98
CA LEU A 59 -20.01 20.91 -20.19
C LEU A 59 -20.43 19.47 -19.88
N VAL A 60 -19.83 18.85 -18.86
CA VAL A 60 -20.25 17.52 -18.37
C VAL A 60 -21.70 17.54 -17.90
N ASP A 61 -22.12 18.59 -17.20
CA ASP A 61 -23.53 18.77 -16.79
C ASP A 61 -24.44 18.94 -18.01
N GLU A 62 -24.07 19.79 -18.98
CA GLU A 62 -24.82 19.98 -20.22
C GLU A 62 -24.99 18.66 -20.99
N PHE A 63 -23.91 17.88 -21.13
CA PHE A 63 -23.94 16.62 -21.84
C PHE A 63 -24.72 15.54 -21.10
N ASN A 64 -24.58 15.46 -19.78
CA ASN A 64 -25.40 14.55 -18.98
C ASN A 64 -26.88 14.93 -19.02
N HIS A 65 -27.22 16.21 -19.15
CA HIS A 65 -28.60 16.64 -19.37
C HIS A 65 -29.11 16.24 -20.77
N ARG A 66 -28.35 16.59 -21.80
CA ARG A 66 -28.72 16.39 -23.21
C ARG A 66 -28.76 14.92 -23.63
N PHE A 67 -27.86 14.10 -23.10
CA PHE A 67 -27.69 12.70 -23.51
C PHE A 67 -27.98 11.71 -22.38
N SER A 68 -28.74 12.14 -21.36
CA SER A 68 -29.04 11.38 -20.14
C SER A 68 -29.47 9.93 -20.38
N ALA A 69 -30.19 9.67 -21.47
CA ALA A 69 -30.75 8.36 -21.84
C ALA A 69 -29.75 7.41 -22.52
N THR A 70 -28.68 7.92 -23.13
CA THR A 70 -27.79 7.11 -23.97
C THR A 70 -26.33 7.20 -23.58
N SER A 71 -25.93 8.19 -22.78
CA SER A 71 -24.53 8.39 -22.44
C SER A 71 -24.34 9.02 -21.08
N LYS A 72 -23.21 8.72 -20.46
CA LYS A 72 -22.77 9.30 -19.19
C LYS A 72 -21.39 9.93 -19.37
N PHE A 73 -21.26 11.12 -18.81
CA PHE A 73 -20.06 11.93 -18.86
C PHE A 73 -19.57 12.20 -17.43
N ILE A 74 -18.28 12.10 -17.21
CA ILE A 74 -17.62 12.49 -15.96
C ILE A 74 -16.45 13.44 -16.25
N PHE A 75 -16.11 14.26 -15.28
CA PHE A 75 -14.96 15.15 -15.23
C PHE A 75 -13.94 14.60 -14.23
N ILE A 76 -12.67 14.52 -14.64
CA ILE A 76 -11.54 14.17 -13.78
C ILE A 76 -10.74 15.44 -13.50
N ASN A 77 -10.68 15.85 -12.24
CA ASN A 77 -10.02 17.06 -11.78
C ASN A 77 -8.55 16.80 -11.41
N THR A 78 -7.69 16.77 -12.41
CA THR A 78 -6.23 16.62 -12.27
C THR A 78 -5.58 17.76 -11.49
N ALA A 79 -6.14 18.97 -11.48
CA ALA A 79 -5.64 20.07 -10.66
C ALA A 79 -5.85 19.84 -9.16
N ALA A 80 -6.99 19.28 -8.76
CA ALA A 80 -7.22 18.90 -7.36
C ALA A 80 -6.19 17.87 -6.89
N THR A 81 -5.85 16.88 -7.74
CA THR A 81 -4.78 15.92 -7.42
C THR A 81 -3.47 16.65 -7.11
N ALA A 82 -3.05 17.59 -7.96
CA ALA A 82 -1.81 18.34 -7.76
C ALA A 82 -1.83 19.22 -6.50
N LEU A 83 -2.95 19.88 -6.18
CA LEU A 83 -3.09 20.72 -4.99
C LEU A 83 -3.04 19.93 -3.67
N HIS A 84 -3.53 18.68 -3.68
CA HIS A 84 -3.55 17.82 -2.49
C HIS A 84 -2.21 17.13 -2.20
N ILE A 85 -1.18 17.28 -3.04
CA ILE A 85 0.10 16.55 -2.95
C ILE A 85 1.23 17.40 -2.33
N SER A 86 0.91 18.48 -1.62
CA SER A 86 1.87 19.10 -0.70
C SER A 86 2.21 18.10 0.43
N ASN A 87 3.35 17.41 0.31
CA ASN A 87 4.03 16.53 1.28
C ASN A 87 3.42 15.16 1.67
N THR A 88 2.32 14.71 1.08
CA THR A 88 1.54 13.55 1.63
C THR A 88 1.68 12.21 0.88
N HIS A 89 2.32 12.16 -0.29
CA HIS A 89 2.21 11.01 -1.21
C HIS A 89 3.53 10.35 -1.65
N GLY A 90 4.63 10.63 -0.95
CA GLY A 90 5.93 9.99 -1.22
C GLY A 90 6.71 10.55 -2.42
N PHE A 91 6.19 11.57 -3.12
CA PHE A 91 6.98 12.37 -4.06
C PHE A 91 7.82 13.38 -3.27
N LEU A 92 9.14 13.38 -3.50
CA LEU A 92 10.09 14.29 -2.86
C LEU A 92 10.35 15.54 -3.71
N VAL A 93 10.11 15.46 -5.02
CA VAL A 93 10.42 16.53 -5.98
C VAL A 93 9.22 16.79 -6.87
N SER A 94 8.54 17.92 -6.64
CA SER A 94 7.35 18.35 -7.37
C SER A 94 7.58 19.54 -8.30
N ASN A 95 8.73 20.20 -8.18
CA ASN A 95 9.05 21.45 -8.89
C ASN A 95 10.16 21.30 -9.94
N ALA A 96 10.71 20.10 -10.12
CA ALA A 96 11.77 19.83 -11.09
C ALA A 96 11.51 18.57 -11.92
N ALA A 97 12.11 18.53 -13.10
CA ALA A 97 12.10 17.38 -13.99
C ALA A 97 13.06 16.30 -13.50
N CYS A 98 12.69 15.03 -13.65
CA CYS A 98 13.58 13.90 -13.42
C CYS A 98 14.71 13.86 -14.45
N CYS A 99 14.47 14.21 -15.72
CA CYS A 99 15.52 14.26 -16.74
C CYS A 99 16.09 15.67 -16.93
N SER A 100 17.31 15.76 -17.46
CA SER A 100 17.84 17.03 -17.95
C SER A 100 17.09 17.43 -19.22
N THR A 101 16.55 18.64 -19.23
CA THR A 101 15.71 19.15 -20.31
C THR A 101 16.48 20.09 -21.25
N GLY A 102 16.15 20.05 -22.53
CA GLY A 102 16.65 20.98 -23.54
C GLY A 102 15.83 22.26 -23.59
N SER A 103 16.12 23.13 -24.56
CA SER A 103 15.37 24.38 -24.77
C SER A 103 13.89 24.17 -25.14
N SER A 104 13.51 22.98 -25.63
CA SER A 104 12.12 22.60 -25.89
C SER A 104 11.38 22.14 -24.61
N GLY A 105 12.09 21.98 -23.50
CA GLY A 105 11.56 21.40 -22.26
C GLY A 105 11.48 19.87 -22.26
N GLU A 106 11.78 19.21 -23.37
CA GLU A 106 11.88 17.75 -23.46
C GLU A 106 13.23 17.25 -22.96
N CYS A 107 13.30 15.96 -22.59
CA CYS A 107 14.55 15.34 -22.18
C CYS A 107 15.62 15.39 -23.28
N ILE A 108 16.85 15.71 -22.91
CA ILE A 108 18.00 15.63 -23.81
C ILE A 108 18.33 14.13 -24.05
N PRO A 109 18.45 13.68 -25.30
CA PRO A 109 18.83 12.30 -25.63
C PRO A 109 20.12 11.86 -24.92
N ASP A 110 20.15 10.58 -24.52
CA ASP A 110 21.30 9.90 -23.88
C ASP A 110 21.79 10.51 -22.55
N ARG A 111 21.11 11.54 -22.02
CA ARG A 111 21.41 12.05 -20.68
C ARG A 111 20.79 11.17 -19.61
N ARG A 112 21.58 10.92 -18.56
CA ARG A 112 21.14 10.13 -17.42
C ARG A 112 20.07 10.91 -16.64
N PRO A 113 18.85 10.35 -16.47
CA PRO A 113 17.80 10.96 -15.66
C PRO A 113 18.06 10.73 -14.16
N CYS A 114 17.17 11.26 -13.33
CA CYS A 114 17.19 11.17 -11.87
C CYS A 114 17.29 9.72 -11.39
N HIS A 115 17.82 9.54 -10.18
CA HIS A 115 18.13 8.21 -9.66
C HIS A 115 16.89 7.39 -9.33
N ASN A 116 15.87 8.02 -8.73
CA ASN A 116 14.59 7.41 -8.41
C ASN A 116 13.46 8.23 -9.05
N ARG A 117 12.80 7.62 -10.03
CA ARG A 117 11.74 8.24 -10.82
C ARG A 117 10.44 8.40 -10.02
N ASN A 118 10.28 7.60 -8.96
CA ASN A 118 9.10 7.62 -8.11
C ASN A 118 9.10 8.82 -7.15
N ASP A 119 10.27 9.43 -6.93
CA ASP A 119 10.38 10.64 -6.11
C ASP A 119 9.89 11.89 -6.86
N TYR A 120 9.79 11.84 -8.19
CA TYR A 120 9.53 13.00 -9.03
C TYR A 120 8.10 13.00 -9.57
N VAL A 121 7.45 14.17 -9.52
CA VAL A 121 6.17 14.40 -10.20
C VAL A 121 6.37 14.48 -11.71
N PHE A 122 7.41 15.20 -12.14
CA PHE A 122 7.67 15.52 -13.54
C PHE A 122 8.81 14.67 -14.12
N TRP A 123 8.58 14.13 -15.31
CA TRP A 123 9.57 13.42 -16.10
C TRP A 123 10.50 14.41 -16.81
N ASP A 124 9.91 15.34 -17.55
CA ASP A 124 10.57 16.45 -18.23
C ASP A 124 9.97 17.80 -17.76
N ALA A 125 10.11 18.88 -18.52
CA ALA A 125 9.66 20.19 -18.08
C ALA A 125 8.12 20.34 -18.01
N PHE A 126 7.36 19.41 -18.60
CA PHE A 126 5.90 19.52 -18.74
C PHE A 126 5.17 18.21 -18.43
N HIS A 127 5.73 17.07 -18.79
CA HIS A 127 5.13 15.75 -18.68
C HIS A 127 5.48 15.08 -17.35
N THR A 128 4.56 14.27 -16.86
CA THR A 128 4.62 13.63 -15.54
C THR A 128 5.29 12.26 -15.59
N THR A 129 5.85 11.82 -14.46
CA THR A 129 6.43 10.47 -14.33
C THR A 129 5.36 9.37 -14.36
N GLN A 130 5.77 8.14 -14.63
CA GLN A 130 4.87 6.97 -14.52
C GLN A 130 4.24 6.87 -13.13
N ALA A 131 5.00 7.13 -12.07
CA ALA A 131 4.49 7.10 -10.69
C ALA A 131 3.34 8.08 -10.49
N TRP A 132 3.48 9.30 -11.00
CA TRP A 132 2.42 10.31 -10.93
C TRP A 132 1.20 9.94 -11.79
N ASN A 133 1.43 9.41 -12.99
CA ASN A 133 0.34 8.94 -13.85
C ASN A 133 -0.44 7.79 -13.23
N LEU A 134 0.24 6.86 -12.56
CA LEU A 134 -0.39 5.78 -11.81
C LEU A 134 -1.26 6.32 -10.67
N LEU A 135 -0.76 7.31 -9.91
CA LEU A 135 -1.54 7.95 -8.84
C LEU A 135 -2.81 8.61 -9.39
N ASN A 136 -2.70 9.39 -10.48
CA ASN A 136 -3.87 10.03 -11.11
C ASN A 136 -4.87 9.02 -11.64
N ALA A 137 -4.40 7.93 -12.24
CA ALA A 137 -5.27 6.85 -12.73
C ALA A 137 -6.05 6.19 -11.59
N ILE A 138 -5.39 5.92 -10.45
CA ILE A 138 -6.03 5.31 -9.27
C ILE A 138 -7.08 6.27 -8.68
N ILE A 139 -6.73 7.55 -8.51
CA ILE A 139 -7.65 8.57 -8.00
C ILE A 139 -8.85 8.73 -8.93
N ALA A 140 -8.63 8.79 -10.24
CA ALA A 140 -9.71 8.89 -11.22
C ALA A 140 -10.61 7.65 -11.24
N TYR A 141 -10.04 6.46 -10.95
CA TYR A 141 -10.79 5.22 -10.98
C TYR A 141 -11.71 5.03 -9.76
N ASN A 142 -11.25 5.36 -8.56
CA ASN A 142 -12.00 5.13 -7.33
C ASN A 142 -11.78 6.27 -6.33
N SER A 143 -12.54 7.35 -6.49
CA SER A 143 -12.38 8.59 -5.72
C SER A 143 -13.32 8.67 -4.52
N THR A 144 -13.93 7.55 -4.10
CA THR A 144 -14.98 7.40 -3.06
C THR A 144 -14.85 8.23 -1.78
N ILE A 145 -13.69 8.83 -1.51
CA ILE A 145 -13.39 9.64 -0.34
C ILE A 145 -13.43 11.17 -0.60
N ASN A 146 -13.28 11.66 -1.83
CA ASN A 146 -13.29 13.10 -2.09
C ASN A 146 -13.90 13.50 -3.45
N PRO A 147 -15.08 14.15 -3.45
CA PRO A 147 -15.77 14.60 -4.67
C PRO A 147 -15.01 15.71 -5.43
N SER A 148 -13.93 16.26 -4.87
CA SER A 148 -13.09 17.24 -5.55
C SER A 148 -12.26 16.65 -6.69
N PHE A 149 -12.01 15.33 -6.72
CA PHE A 149 -11.16 14.69 -7.74
C PHE A 149 -11.92 14.23 -8.98
N THR A 150 -13.19 13.85 -8.85
CA THR A 150 -14.02 13.41 -9.99
C THR A 150 -15.44 13.88 -9.80
N TYR A 151 -16.14 14.16 -10.90
CA TYR A 151 -17.52 14.65 -10.87
C TYR A 151 -18.34 14.14 -12.06
N PRO A 152 -19.62 13.77 -11.91
CA PRO A 152 -20.35 13.61 -10.64
C PRO A 152 -20.01 12.30 -9.91
N MET A 153 -19.24 11.41 -10.55
CA MET A 153 -18.81 10.13 -9.99
C MET A 153 -17.43 9.76 -10.56
N ASP A 154 -16.78 8.74 -10.00
CA ASP A 154 -15.52 8.20 -10.51
C ASP A 154 -15.74 7.19 -11.66
N ILE A 155 -14.65 6.73 -12.28
CA ILE A 155 -14.73 5.79 -13.39
C ILE A 155 -15.33 4.45 -12.94
N LYS A 156 -15.03 3.99 -11.71
CA LYS A 156 -15.58 2.74 -11.19
C LYS A 156 -17.12 2.80 -11.17
N HIS A 157 -17.71 3.84 -10.60
CA HIS A 157 -19.16 4.00 -10.55
C HIS A 157 -19.78 4.26 -11.93
N LEU A 158 -19.04 4.95 -12.82
CA LEU A 158 -19.44 5.13 -14.22
C LEU A 158 -19.62 3.78 -14.93
N VAL A 159 -18.76 2.80 -14.62
CA VAL A 159 -18.81 1.45 -15.21
C VAL A 159 -19.78 0.53 -14.45
N ASP A 160 -19.86 0.61 -13.13
CA ASP A 160 -20.71 -0.28 -12.30
C ASP A 160 -22.22 0.01 -12.48
N LYS A 161 -22.63 1.25 -12.76
CA LYS A 161 -24.04 1.58 -13.05
C LYS A 161 -24.61 0.87 -14.28
N MET A 162 -23.76 0.32 -15.15
CA MET A 162 -24.17 -0.41 -16.34
C MET A 162 -24.72 -1.81 -16.03
N GLU A 163 -24.24 -2.50 -14.98
CA GLU A 163 -24.73 -3.85 -14.66
C GLU A 163 -26.20 -3.85 -14.21
N LEU A 164 -26.69 -2.74 -13.62
CA LEU A 164 -28.07 -2.62 -13.13
C LEU A 164 -29.08 -2.18 -14.19
N GLU A 165 -28.65 -1.45 -15.23
CA GLU A 165 -29.55 -1.01 -16.31
C GLU A 165 -29.71 -2.09 -17.40
N PHE A 166 -28.71 -2.95 -17.61
CA PHE A 166 -28.78 -4.04 -18.61
C PHE A 166 -29.52 -5.30 -18.16
N THR A 167 -29.80 -5.48 -16.86
CA THR A 167 -30.61 -6.63 -16.38
C THR A 167 -32.11 -6.46 -16.55
N ASN A 168 -32.59 -5.27 -16.95
CA ASN A 168 -34.01 -4.97 -17.10
C ASN A 168 -34.54 -4.98 -18.55
N GLU A 169 -33.70 -5.24 -19.55
CA GLU A 169 -34.16 -5.45 -20.94
C GLU A 169 -33.90 -6.88 -21.42
N SER A 170 -34.98 -7.54 -21.83
CA SER A 170 -35.00 -8.90 -22.37
C SER A 170 -34.21 -9.04 -23.67
N THR A 171 -33.18 -9.91 -23.64
CA THR A 171 -32.60 -10.68 -24.76
C THR A 171 -32.28 -9.96 -26.08
N SER A 172 -30.99 -9.85 -26.42
CA SER A 172 -30.32 -10.64 -27.48
C SER A 172 -28.98 -9.99 -27.92
N GLN A 173 -27.99 -10.85 -28.19
CA GLN A 173 -26.65 -10.55 -28.73
C GLN A 173 -25.63 -9.88 -27.80
N LEU A 174 -24.89 -10.71 -27.04
CA LEU A 174 -23.56 -10.32 -26.54
C LEU A 174 -22.58 -10.22 -27.72
N ASN A 175 -22.36 -9.00 -28.20
CA ASN A 175 -21.09 -8.60 -28.78
C ASN A 175 -20.37 -7.77 -27.73
N THR A 176 -19.31 -8.31 -27.14
CA THR A 176 -18.35 -7.56 -26.32
C THR A 176 -17.73 -6.48 -27.20
N LYS A 177 -18.25 -5.25 -27.14
CA LYS A 177 -17.62 -4.10 -27.80
C LYS A 177 -16.62 -3.44 -26.84
N PRO A 178 -15.44 -3.04 -27.34
CA PRO A 178 -14.38 -2.47 -26.52
C PRO A 178 -14.79 -1.13 -25.90
N ILE A 179 -14.28 -0.88 -24.70
CA ILE A 179 -14.32 0.42 -24.03
C ILE A 179 -13.36 1.35 -24.80
N THR A 180 -13.89 2.42 -25.40
CA THR A 180 -13.07 3.48 -26.00
C THR A 180 -12.87 4.59 -24.97
N VAL A 181 -11.70 4.62 -24.31
CA VAL A 181 -11.28 5.78 -23.51
C VAL A 181 -10.64 6.80 -24.47
N VAL A 182 -11.32 7.92 -24.72
CA VAL A 182 -10.75 9.01 -25.52
C VAL A 182 -10.09 10.02 -24.60
N LEU A 183 -8.76 10.00 -24.54
CA LEU A 183 -7.96 11.05 -23.90
C LEU A 183 -7.75 12.17 -24.93
N CYS A 184 -8.51 13.26 -24.82
CA CYS A 184 -8.24 14.47 -25.60
C CYS A 184 -7.24 15.35 -24.84
N SER A 185 -5.96 15.32 -25.22
CA SER A 185 -4.98 16.34 -24.83
C SER A 185 -4.77 17.34 -25.97
N CYS A 186 -4.97 18.64 -25.72
CA CYS A 186 -4.48 19.68 -26.63
C CYS A 186 -2.97 19.84 -26.44
N SER A 187 -2.17 19.19 -27.29
CA SER A 187 -0.73 19.39 -27.40
C SER A 187 -0.42 20.08 -28.73
N SER A 188 -0.48 21.42 -28.76
CA SER A 188 0.25 22.29 -29.70
C SER A 188 -0.15 23.77 -29.54
N PHE A 189 0.76 24.61 -29.05
CA PHE A 189 0.79 26.04 -29.37
C PHE A 189 2.10 26.29 -30.13
N PRO A 190 2.06 26.59 -31.45
CA PRO A 190 3.27 26.97 -32.16
C PRO A 190 3.55 28.47 -31.93
N GLY A 191 4.74 28.76 -31.40
CA GLY A 191 5.53 29.98 -31.60
C GLY A 191 4.86 31.34 -31.40
N PHE A 192 5.14 32.00 -30.28
CA PHE A 192 5.07 33.46 -30.22
C PHE A 192 6.45 34.07 -30.46
N ILE A 193 6.56 34.70 -31.63
CA ILE A 193 7.63 35.59 -32.04
C ILE A 193 7.62 36.83 -31.14
N THR A 194 8.83 37.22 -30.73
CA THR A 194 9.18 38.43 -29.99
C THR A 194 8.69 39.72 -30.67
N GLN A 195 8.06 40.65 -29.93
CA GLN A 195 8.47 42.06 -29.83
C GLN A 195 7.55 42.91 -28.91
N PRO A 196 8.08 43.97 -28.25
CA PRO A 196 7.38 44.75 -27.24
C PRO A 196 6.71 46.01 -27.81
N LEU A 197 5.55 46.40 -27.28
CA LEU A 197 5.00 47.74 -27.47
C LEU A 197 4.48 48.31 -26.13
N LEU A 198 5.08 49.44 -25.75
CA LEU A 198 4.74 50.33 -24.62
C LEU A 198 3.57 51.28 -25.00
N PRO A 199 3.03 52.08 -24.05
CA PRO A 199 1.60 52.24 -23.86
C PRO A 199 1.04 53.58 -24.37
N HIS A 200 -0.27 53.63 -24.64
CA HIS A 200 -1.03 54.88 -24.63
C HIS A 200 -2.40 54.73 -23.95
N GLN A 201 -2.53 55.49 -22.86
CA GLN A 201 -3.71 56.16 -22.27
C GLN A 201 -5.11 55.71 -22.70
N PHE A 202 -5.99 55.43 -21.72
CA PHE A 202 -7.21 56.24 -21.50
C PHE A 202 -7.73 56.11 -20.05
N HIS A 203 -8.41 57.16 -19.64
CA HIS A 203 -8.71 57.70 -18.31
C HIS A 203 -9.32 56.80 -17.22
N CYS A 204 -8.93 57.16 -15.98
CA CYS A 204 -9.66 56.92 -14.74
C CYS A 204 -11.06 57.57 -14.75
N LEU A 205 -12.04 56.83 -14.24
CA LEU A 205 -13.20 57.38 -13.54
C LEU A 205 -13.24 56.69 -12.18
N ASP A 206 -12.96 57.48 -11.14
CA ASP A 206 -13.13 57.11 -9.74
C ASP A 206 -14.61 56.92 -9.42
N MET A 207 -14.96 55.80 -8.79
CA MET A 207 -16.04 55.72 -7.81
C MET A 207 -15.55 54.90 -6.63
N ALA A 208 -15.31 55.58 -5.51
CA ALA A 208 -14.98 55.00 -4.23
C ALA A 208 -16.20 54.29 -3.61
N CYS A 209 -15.97 53.15 -2.95
CA CYS A 209 -16.67 52.81 -1.72
C CYS A 209 -15.84 51.81 -0.90
N GLU A 210 -15.12 52.33 0.08
CA GLU A 210 -14.52 51.58 1.17
C GLU A 210 -15.63 51.09 2.12
N CYS A 211 -15.93 49.79 2.13
CA CYS A 211 -16.54 49.14 3.32
C CYS A 211 -16.54 47.59 3.34
N GLU A 212 -15.66 46.88 2.63
CA GLU A 212 -15.72 45.40 2.60
C GLU A 212 -14.46 44.66 3.06
N THR A 213 -13.39 45.35 3.46
CA THR A 213 -12.12 44.68 3.78
C THR A 213 -12.15 43.91 5.11
N LYS A 214 -12.98 44.30 6.08
CA LYS A 214 -13.09 43.60 7.37
C LYS A 214 -13.94 42.34 7.29
N THR A 215 -15.00 42.34 6.47
CA THR A 215 -15.86 41.17 6.27
C THR A 215 -15.15 40.12 5.43
N LEU A 216 -14.39 40.53 4.40
CA LEU A 216 -13.61 39.61 3.57
C LEU A 216 -12.49 38.92 4.36
N LEU A 217 -11.81 39.62 5.27
CA LEU A 217 -10.77 39.03 6.14
C LEU A 217 -11.36 38.03 7.14
N VAL A 218 -12.55 38.30 7.70
CA VAL A 218 -13.24 37.36 8.59
C VAL A 218 -13.76 36.16 7.81
N VAL A 219 -14.30 36.34 6.60
CA VAL A 219 -14.73 35.24 5.71
C VAL A 219 -13.53 34.41 5.25
N LEU A 220 -12.38 35.02 4.91
CA LEU A 220 -11.15 34.32 4.57
C LEU A 220 -10.53 33.59 5.77
N LEU A 221 -10.61 34.17 6.97
CA LEU A 221 -10.20 33.49 8.21
C LEU A 221 -11.13 32.32 8.54
N PHE A 222 -12.45 32.46 8.39
CA PHE A 222 -13.42 31.38 8.56
C PHE A 222 -13.32 30.29 7.48
N LEU A 223 -13.00 30.67 6.23
CA LEU A 223 -12.71 29.73 5.14
C LEU A 223 -11.37 29.01 5.36
N SER A 224 -10.37 29.68 5.92
CA SER A 224 -9.08 29.06 6.28
C SER A 224 -9.20 28.11 7.48
N THR A 225 -10.03 28.42 8.48
CA THR A 225 -10.26 27.53 9.63
C THR A 225 -11.15 26.35 9.29
N THR A 226 -12.08 26.49 8.33
CA THR A 226 -12.85 25.36 7.77
C THR A 226 -12.05 24.51 6.79
N TYR A 227 -11.09 25.08 6.05
CA TYR A 227 -10.12 24.32 5.24
C TYR A 227 -9.09 23.56 6.08
N MET A 228 -8.77 24.04 7.29
CA MET A 228 -7.88 23.36 8.24
C MET A 228 -8.60 22.25 9.04
N GLN A 229 -9.91 22.04 8.86
CA GLN A 229 -10.68 21.04 9.61
C GLN A 229 -11.05 19.77 8.83
N ASN A 230 -10.63 19.64 7.56
CA ASN A 230 -10.82 18.42 6.78
C ASN A 230 -9.50 17.74 6.42
N CYS A 231 -8.55 17.68 7.36
CA CYS A 231 -7.66 16.53 7.40
C CYS A 231 -8.55 15.31 7.69
N VAL A 232 -8.97 14.59 6.63
CA VAL A 232 -9.53 13.25 6.79
C VAL A 232 -8.39 12.37 7.30
N HIS A 233 -8.17 12.37 8.61
CA HIS A 233 -7.36 11.37 9.27
C HIS A 233 -8.08 10.04 9.02
N GLY A 234 -7.51 9.20 8.17
CA GLY A 234 -8.01 7.84 7.98
C GLY A 234 -7.93 7.16 9.34
N VAL A 235 -9.07 6.95 10.00
CA VAL A 235 -9.12 6.21 11.26
C VAL A 235 -8.75 4.77 10.96
N SER A 236 -7.76 4.22 11.67
CA SER A 236 -7.38 2.83 11.48
C SER A 236 -8.56 1.90 11.75
N GLN A 237 -8.71 0.86 10.90
CA GLN A 237 -9.79 -0.12 11.00
C GLN A 237 -9.70 -1.03 12.22
N VAL A 238 -8.52 -1.13 12.81
CA VAL A 238 -8.30 -1.81 14.08
C VAL A 238 -7.55 -0.86 15.02
N PRO A 239 -7.77 -0.91 16.33
CA PRO A 239 -7.07 -0.03 17.26
C PRO A 239 -5.56 -0.28 17.31
N CYS A 240 -5.11 -1.47 16.89
CA CYS A 240 -3.76 -1.97 17.14
C CYS A 240 -3.36 -3.13 16.20
N LEU A 241 -2.07 -3.18 15.88
CA LEU A 241 -1.45 -4.21 15.04
C LEU A 241 -0.16 -4.75 15.70
N PHE A 242 -0.13 -6.05 16.00
CA PHE A 242 1.06 -6.74 16.50
C PHE A 242 1.62 -7.68 15.44
N ILE A 243 2.92 -7.55 15.16
CA ILE A 243 3.58 -8.22 14.03
C ILE A 243 4.63 -9.19 14.58
N PHE A 244 4.51 -10.45 14.21
CA PHE A 244 5.45 -11.52 14.53
C PHE A 244 5.98 -12.10 13.24
N GLY A 245 7.26 -12.48 13.21
CA GLY A 245 7.81 -13.00 11.98
C GLY A 245 9.31 -13.05 11.87
N ASP A 246 9.77 -13.18 10.64
CA ASP A 246 11.18 -13.17 10.28
C ASP A 246 11.58 -11.89 9.52
N SER A 247 12.64 -11.97 8.70
CA SER A 247 13.15 -10.86 7.89
C SER A 247 12.12 -10.29 6.91
N LEU A 248 11.10 -11.06 6.51
CA LEU A 248 10.04 -10.58 5.62
C LEU A 248 9.13 -9.53 6.28
N SER A 249 9.18 -9.40 7.59
CA SER A 249 8.39 -8.45 8.38
C SER A 249 9.23 -7.57 9.32
N ASP A 250 10.54 -7.78 9.42
CA ASP A 250 11.41 -7.03 10.32
C ASP A 250 11.50 -5.55 9.92
N SER A 251 11.45 -4.66 10.92
CA SER A 251 11.58 -3.21 10.78
C SER A 251 12.76 -2.61 11.55
N GLY A 252 13.68 -3.45 12.07
CA GLY A 252 14.92 -3.03 12.72
C GLY A 252 15.26 -3.75 14.03
N ASN A 253 14.64 -4.89 14.34
CA ASN A 253 14.94 -5.64 15.59
C ASN A 253 16.35 -6.23 15.58
N ASN A 254 16.95 -6.45 14.40
CA ASN A 254 18.27 -7.05 14.26
C ASN A 254 19.44 -6.05 14.37
N ASN A 255 19.16 -4.73 14.33
CA ASN A 255 20.19 -3.71 14.10
C ASN A 255 21.32 -3.75 15.13
N GLU A 256 20.97 -3.94 16.41
CA GLU A 256 21.91 -3.97 17.54
C GLU A 256 22.29 -5.39 18.00
N LEU A 257 21.79 -6.42 17.31
CA LEU A 257 22.12 -7.81 17.66
C LEU A 257 23.51 -8.19 17.13
N PRO A 258 24.28 -9.03 17.84
CA PRO A 258 25.49 -9.64 17.30
C PRO A 258 25.11 -10.80 16.37
N THR A 259 24.73 -10.46 15.14
CA THR A 259 24.26 -11.38 14.09
C THR A 259 24.68 -10.88 12.70
N SER A 260 24.86 -11.79 11.75
CA SER A 260 25.05 -11.45 10.33
C SER A 260 23.74 -11.14 9.61
N ALA A 261 22.58 -11.46 10.20
CA ALA A 261 21.27 -11.18 9.61
C ALA A 261 20.89 -9.70 9.83
N LYS A 262 21.51 -8.77 9.09
CA LYS A 262 21.26 -7.32 9.19
C LYS A 262 20.97 -6.70 7.83
N SER A 263 20.20 -5.61 7.84
CA SER A 263 19.83 -4.83 6.65
C SER A 263 19.70 -3.33 6.96
N ASN A 264 20.39 -2.84 7.99
CA ASN A 264 20.43 -1.43 8.39
C ASN A 264 21.56 -0.65 7.70
N TYR A 265 21.84 -0.96 6.44
CA TYR A 265 22.88 -0.34 5.63
C TYR A 265 22.46 -0.29 4.16
N ARG A 266 23.02 0.64 3.38
CA ARG A 266 22.72 0.74 1.94
C ARG A 266 23.28 -0.48 1.19
N PRO A 267 22.59 -1.02 0.18
CA PRO A 267 21.44 -0.42 -0.50
C PRO A 267 20.06 -0.78 0.08
N TYR A 268 19.96 -1.51 1.20
CA TYR A 268 18.66 -1.72 1.85
C TYR A 268 18.01 -0.39 2.24
N GLY A 269 16.70 -0.30 2.09
CA GLY A 269 15.95 0.93 2.34
C GLY A 269 16.29 2.10 1.41
N ILE A 270 16.92 1.87 0.25
CA ILE A 270 17.23 2.94 -0.73
C ILE A 270 15.97 3.71 -1.21
N ASP A 271 14.81 3.05 -1.23
CA ASP A 271 13.51 3.62 -1.58
C ASP A 271 12.66 3.94 -0.34
N PHE A 272 13.13 3.57 0.86
CA PHE A 272 12.43 3.90 2.09
C PHE A 272 12.69 5.39 2.40
N PRO A 273 11.67 6.20 2.75
CA PRO A 273 11.83 7.65 2.91
C PRO A 273 12.92 8.09 3.91
N THR A 274 13.16 7.28 4.95
CA THR A 274 14.17 7.54 5.98
C THR A 274 15.47 6.75 5.77
N GLY A 275 15.63 6.06 4.64
CA GLY A 275 16.79 5.23 4.34
C GLY A 275 16.79 3.86 5.00
N PRO A 276 17.98 3.24 5.20
CA PRO A 276 18.10 1.91 5.78
C PRO A 276 17.55 1.88 7.22
N THR A 277 16.56 1.02 7.47
CA THR A 277 15.93 0.87 8.80
C THR A 277 16.17 -0.51 9.43
N GLY A 278 16.67 -1.49 8.67
CA GLY A 278 16.66 -2.90 9.05
C GLY A 278 15.53 -3.71 8.41
N ARG A 279 14.85 -3.13 7.41
CA ARG A 279 13.95 -3.87 6.50
C ARG A 279 14.77 -4.56 5.42
N PHE A 280 14.53 -5.85 5.22
CA PHE A 280 15.23 -6.67 4.22
C PHE A 280 14.65 -6.47 2.81
N THR A 281 14.58 -5.23 2.35
CA THR A 281 14.09 -4.88 1.00
C THR A 281 14.63 -3.50 0.58
N ASN A 282 14.39 -3.08 -0.65
CA ASN A 282 14.70 -1.72 -1.10
C ASN A 282 13.85 -0.65 -0.40
N GLY A 283 12.65 -0.98 0.10
CA GLY A 283 11.80 -0.01 0.79
C GLY A 283 10.85 -0.64 1.81
N ARG A 284 9.54 -0.66 1.52
CA ARG A 284 8.50 -1.18 2.45
C ARG A 284 8.33 -2.70 2.37
N THR A 285 8.15 -3.34 3.52
CA THR A 285 7.72 -4.75 3.62
C THR A 285 6.23 -4.90 3.29
N GLU A 286 5.75 -6.13 3.10
CA GLU A 286 4.31 -6.39 2.87
C GLU A 286 3.46 -5.82 4.02
N ILE A 287 3.85 -6.06 5.26
CA ILE A 287 3.10 -5.61 6.43
C ILE A 287 3.16 -4.09 6.64
N ASP A 288 4.25 -3.42 6.24
CA ASP A 288 4.29 -1.96 6.22
C ASP A 288 3.24 -1.37 5.28
N ILE A 289 3.06 -2.01 4.13
CA ILE A 289 2.09 -1.60 3.13
C ILE A 289 0.68 -1.89 3.66
N ILE A 290 0.39 -3.08 4.19
CA ILE A 290 -0.90 -3.42 4.82
C ILE A 290 -1.24 -2.45 5.96
N ASN A 291 -0.26 -2.11 6.78
CA ASN A 291 -0.40 -1.18 7.91
C ASN A 291 -0.81 0.23 7.44
N TYR A 292 -0.10 0.75 6.44
CA TYR A 292 -0.19 2.16 6.04
C TYR A 292 -1.26 2.37 4.97
N SER A 293 -2.15 3.35 5.18
CA SER A 293 -3.05 3.79 4.11
C SER A 293 -2.39 4.87 3.27
N THR A 294 -2.31 4.62 1.96
CA THR A 294 -2.11 5.69 0.98
C THR A 294 -3.45 5.99 0.32
N ILE A 295 -3.65 7.16 -0.29
CA ILE A 295 -4.85 7.39 -1.13
C ILE A 295 -5.01 6.30 -2.21
N ALA A 296 -3.91 5.66 -2.62
CA ALA A 296 -3.89 4.56 -3.58
C ALA A 296 -4.24 3.16 -3.02
N ALA A 297 -4.21 2.99 -1.69
CA ALA A 297 -4.48 1.72 -1.02
C ALA A 297 -5.09 2.01 0.36
N GLN A 298 -6.42 1.97 0.44
CA GLN A 298 -7.18 2.05 1.69
C GLN A 298 -7.03 0.73 2.48
N LEU A 299 -5.82 0.52 3.03
CA LEU A 299 -5.47 -0.65 3.84
C LEU A 299 -5.81 -0.34 5.32
N LEU A 300 -5.05 -0.83 6.30
CA LEU A 300 -5.46 -0.72 7.71
C LEU A 300 -5.57 0.71 8.25
N GLY A 301 -4.90 1.70 7.64
CA GLY A 301 -5.10 3.11 7.98
C GLY A 301 -4.33 3.61 9.20
N PHE A 302 -3.18 3.02 9.53
CA PHE A 302 -2.31 3.61 10.55
C PHE A 302 -1.55 4.80 9.97
N GLU A 303 -1.44 5.88 10.77
CA GLU A 303 -0.72 7.10 10.39
C GLU A 303 0.80 6.90 10.31
N ASN A 304 1.33 5.94 11.07
CA ASN A 304 2.75 5.67 11.17
C ASN A 304 3.03 4.16 11.03
N PHE A 305 4.26 3.83 10.62
CA PHE A 305 4.72 2.44 10.65
C PHE A 305 4.78 1.90 12.08
N ILE A 306 4.39 0.63 12.26
CA ILE A 306 4.51 -0.04 13.56
C ILE A 306 6.00 -0.19 13.92
N PRO A 307 6.45 0.32 15.09
CA PRO A 307 7.86 0.35 15.46
C PRO A 307 8.40 -1.03 15.84
N PRO A 308 9.70 -1.32 15.63
CA PRO A 308 10.32 -2.54 16.12
C PRO A 308 10.38 -2.55 17.65
N PHE A 309 10.27 -3.72 18.27
CA PHE A 309 10.39 -3.89 19.72
C PHE A 309 11.69 -3.28 20.28
N ALA A 310 12.79 -3.41 19.54
CA ALA A 310 14.09 -2.85 19.87
C ALA A 310 14.07 -1.31 20.04
N ASN A 311 13.13 -0.61 19.41
CA ASN A 311 12.99 0.84 19.54
C ASN A 311 11.52 1.26 19.71
N THR A 312 10.95 0.92 20.88
CA THR A 312 9.59 1.33 21.27
C THR A 312 9.57 2.58 22.16
N SER A 313 10.73 3.16 22.47
CA SER A 313 10.86 4.35 23.30
C SER A 313 10.23 5.57 22.60
N GLY A 314 9.23 6.17 23.24
CA GLY A 314 8.49 7.30 22.66
C GLY A 314 7.41 6.93 21.66
N SER A 315 7.27 5.65 21.30
CA SER A 315 6.18 5.17 20.44
C SER A 315 4.91 4.85 21.24
N ASP A 316 3.75 4.97 20.58
CA ASP A 316 2.50 4.52 21.17
C ASP A 316 2.34 3.00 21.04
N ILE A 317 2.81 2.27 22.05
CA ILE A 317 2.69 0.81 22.15
C ILE A 317 1.23 0.33 22.12
N LEU A 318 0.24 1.22 22.37
CA LEU A 318 -1.16 0.86 22.21
C LEU A 318 -1.48 0.60 20.75
N LYS A 319 -0.90 1.36 19.80
CA LYS A 319 -1.11 1.15 18.36
C LYS A 319 -0.44 -0.12 17.82
N GLY A 320 0.54 -0.67 18.51
CA GLY A 320 1.20 -1.90 18.09
C GLY A 320 2.70 -1.90 18.27
N VAL A 321 3.29 -3.09 18.07
CA VAL A 321 4.73 -3.32 18.08
C VAL A 321 5.07 -4.44 17.10
N ASN A 322 6.20 -4.29 16.41
CA ASN A 322 6.76 -5.28 15.51
C ASN A 322 7.86 -6.08 16.21
N TYR A 323 7.65 -7.38 16.38
CA TYR A 323 8.59 -8.31 17.02
C TYR A 323 9.36 -9.15 15.99
N ALA A 324 9.05 -9.04 14.70
CA ALA A 324 9.69 -9.82 13.65
C ALA A 324 11.19 -9.54 13.59
N SER A 325 11.99 -10.58 13.29
CA SER A 325 13.45 -10.50 13.39
C SER A 325 14.11 -11.35 12.31
N GLY A 326 15.06 -10.77 11.58
CA GLY A 326 15.80 -11.49 10.53
C GLY A 326 16.44 -12.79 11.01
N GLY A 327 16.31 -13.85 10.21
CA GLY A 327 16.81 -15.19 10.51
C GLY A 327 15.99 -15.99 11.54
N ALA A 328 14.92 -15.43 12.10
CA ALA A 328 14.05 -16.12 13.04
C ALA A 328 13.30 -17.29 12.39
N GLY A 329 13.17 -18.38 13.14
CA GLY A 329 12.26 -19.48 12.85
C GLY A 329 11.23 -19.68 13.95
N ILE A 330 10.30 -20.61 13.69
CA ILE A 330 9.39 -21.17 14.68
C ILE A 330 10.22 -21.87 15.75
N ARG A 331 11.17 -22.72 15.33
CA ARG A 331 12.06 -23.44 16.24
C ARG A 331 13.19 -22.55 16.74
N VAL A 332 13.62 -22.77 17.98
CA VAL A 332 14.61 -21.93 18.65
C VAL A 332 16.02 -22.03 18.06
N GLU A 333 16.38 -23.18 17.50
CA GLU A 333 17.69 -23.44 16.91
C GLU A 333 17.85 -22.83 15.50
N THR A 334 16.74 -22.53 14.81
CA THR A 334 16.75 -22.02 13.44
C THR A 334 17.51 -20.70 13.35
N GLY A 335 18.41 -20.60 12.37
CA GLY A 335 19.19 -19.38 12.08
C GLY A 335 20.39 -19.12 13.00
N THR A 336 20.58 -19.90 14.07
CA THR A 336 21.67 -19.71 15.06
C THR A 336 23.09 -19.73 14.48
N HIS A 337 23.31 -20.33 13.30
CA HIS A 337 24.60 -20.27 12.59
C HIS A 337 24.99 -18.85 12.15
N MET A 338 24.03 -17.91 12.11
CA MET A 338 24.25 -16.49 11.81
C MET A 338 24.57 -15.64 13.05
N GLY A 339 24.50 -16.20 14.26
CA GLY A 339 24.70 -15.50 15.53
C GLY A 339 23.43 -15.47 16.39
N VAL A 340 23.21 -14.36 17.10
CA VAL A 340 22.04 -14.21 17.98
C VAL A 340 20.76 -14.05 17.16
N ILE A 341 19.73 -14.82 17.50
CA ILE A 341 18.42 -14.83 16.83
C ILE A 341 17.30 -14.60 17.85
N ILE A 342 16.29 -13.81 17.46
CA ILE A 342 15.04 -13.67 18.21
C ILE A 342 13.99 -14.61 17.61
N SER A 343 14.03 -15.87 18.03
CA SER A 343 13.06 -16.90 17.61
C SER A 343 11.62 -16.53 17.98
N LEU A 344 10.63 -17.17 17.36
CA LEU A 344 9.21 -16.88 17.63
C LEU A 344 8.87 -16.90 19.12
N GLY A 345 9.36 -17.91 19.85
CA GLY A 345 9.14 -18.00 21.30
C GLY A 345 9.74 -16.83 22.10
N LEU A 346 10.83 -16.21 21.63
CA LEU A 346 11.37 -14.98 22.23
C LEU A 346 10.53 -13.75 21.83
N GLN A 347 10.00 -13.70 20.61
CA GLN A 347 9.06 -12.65 20.18
C GLN A 347 7.80 -12.63 21.06
N LEU A 348 7.25 -13.80 21.41
CA LEU A 348 6.12 -13.91 22.34
C LEU A 348 6.47 -13.42 23.75
N ARG A 349 7.69 -13.68 24.23
CA ARG A 349 8.17 -13.13 25.51
C ARG A 349 8.25 -11.61 25.47
N ASN A 350 8.76 -11.03 24.38
CA ASN A 350 8.77 -9.59 24.17
C ASN A 350 7.35 -9.01 24.15
N HIS A 351 6.40 -9.72 23.52
CA HIS A 351 5.01 -9.30 23.52
C HIS A 351 4.39 -9.29 24.91
N ARG A 352 4.65 -10.29 25.77
CA ARG A 352 4.19 -10.29 27.17
C ARG A 352 4.67 -9.07 27.95
N VAL A 353 5.90 -8.60 27.69
CA VAL A 353 6.41 -7.35 28.27
C VAL A 353 5.58 -6.15 27.81
N ILE A 354 5.23 -6.08 26.52
CA ILE A 354 4.38 -5.01 25.98
C ILE A 354 2.96 -5.09 26.55
N VAL A 355 2.35 -6.26 26.64
CA VAL A 355 1.03 -6.45 27.26
C VAL A 355 1.01 -5.98 28.71
N SER A 356 2.06 -6.28 29.50
CA SER A 356 2.18 -5.77 30.87
C SER A 356 2.26 -4.24 30.93
N LYS A 357 2.99 -3.61 29.99
CA LYS A 357 3.05 -2.14 29.87
C LYS A 357 1.68 -1.56 29.45
N ILE A 358 0.96 -2.22 28.55
CA ILE A 358 -0.40 -1.83 28.15
C ILE A 358 -1.36 -1.92 29.34
N ALA A 359 -1.33 -3.01 30.11
CA ALA A 359 -2.12 -3.16 31.35
C ALA A 359 -1.83 -2.05 32.36
N THR A 360 -0.56 -1.66 32.51
CA THR A 360 -0.17 -0.54 33.38
C THR A 360 -0.75 0.78 32.88
N ARG A 361 -0.71 1.05 31.56
CA ARG A 361 -1.26 2.27 30.96
C ARG A 361 -2.79 2.34 31.02
N LEU A 362 -3.47 1.21 30.86
CA LEU A 362 -4.93 1.13 30.84
C LEU A 362 -5.55 0.89 32.22
N GLY A 363 -4.73 0.64 33.24
CA GLY A 363 -5.14 0.57 34.64
C GLY A 363 -5.53 -0.81 35.16
N SER A 364 -5.66 -1.83 34.29
CA SER A 364 -5.81 -3.23 34.74
C SER A 364 -5.47 -4.25 33.63
N PRO A 365 -5.09 -5.49 34.02
CA PRO A 365 -4.94 -6.60 33.07
C PRO A 365 -6.22 -6.93 32.30
N ASP A 366 -7.39 -6.82 32.93
CA ASP A 366 -8.67 -7.13 32.29
C ASP A 366 -9.02 -6.11 31.20
N ILE A 367 -8.85 -4.81 31.47
CA ILE A 367 -9.05 -3.75 30.47
C ILE A 367 -8.05 -3.91 29.32
N ALA A 368 -6.80 -4.26 29.61
CA ALA A 368 -5.82 -4.55 28.56
C ALA A 368 -6.21 -5.76 27.71
N ARG A 369 -6.67 -6.84 28.32
CA ARG A 369 -7.17 -8.01 27.58
C ARG A 369 -8.33 -7.62 26.66
N GLU A 370 -9.32 -6.89 27.17
CA GLU A 370 -10.44 -6.39 26.36
C GLU A 370 -10.03 -5.47 25.21
N TYR A 371 -8.97 -4.68 25.41
CA TYR A 371 -8.38 -3.87 24.35
C TYR A 371 -7.69 -4.75 23.29
N LEU A 372 -6.89 -5.72 23.74
CA LEU A 372 -6.11 -6.63 22.88
C LEU A 372 -6.99 -7.53 22.00
N GLU A 373 -8.20 -7.86 22.45
CA GLU A 373 -9.20 -8.62 21.68
C GLU A 373 -9.63 -7.93 20.39
N LYS A 374 -9.44 -6.61 20.30
CA LYS A 374 -9.78 -5.82 19.11
C LYS A 374 -8.60 -5.69 18.15
N CYS A 375 -7.38 -6.03 18.56
CA CYS A 375 -6.18 -5.90 17.76
C CYS A 375 -6.08 -6.98 16.66
N LEU A 376 -5.31 -6.67 15.62
CA LEU A 376 -4.89 -7.61 14.61
C LEU A 376 -3.50 -8.19 14.94
N TYR A 377 -3.35 -9.50 14.78
CA TYR A 377 -2.10 -10.22 14.96
C TYR A 377 -1.66 -10.80 13.62
N TYR A 378 -0.52 -10.32 13.11
CA TYR A 378 0.07 -10.78 11.85
C TYR A 378 1.27 -11.66 12.14
N VAL A 379 1.31 -12.87 11.57
CA VAL A 379 2.35 -13.88 11.81
C VAL A 379 2.89 -14.38 10.48
N ASN A 380 4.12 -14.00 10.13
CA ASN A 380 4.82 -14.43 8.92
C ASN A 380 6.18 -15.06 9.27
N ILE A 381 6.20 -16.38 9.40
CA ILE A 381 7.36 -17.13 9.89
C ILE A 381 7.35 -18.57 9.40
N GLY A 382 8.54 -19.16 9.27
CA GLY A 382 8.74 -20.55 8.88
C GLY A 382 9.71 -20.72 7.71
N SER A 383 9.97 -19.67 6.93
CA SER A 383 10.86 -19.74 5.76
C SER A 383 12.27 -20.18 6.18
N ASN A 384 12.79 -19.57 7.25
CA ASN A 384 14.12 -19.90 7.79
C ASN A 384 14.20 -21.33 8.37
N ASP A 385 13.10 -21.91 8.85
CA ASP A 385 13.10 -23.29 9.35
C ASP A 385 13.46 -24.28 8.24
N TYR A 386 13.24 -23.90 6.97
CA TYR A 386 13.67 -24.65 5.79
C TYR A 386 15.03 -24.15 5.26
N ILE A 387 15.10 -22.93 4.72
CA ILE A 387 16.29 -22.42 3.99
C ILE A 387 17.50 -22.17 4.90
N GLY A 388 17.24 -21.91 6.17
CA GLY A 388 18.22 -21.60 7.21
C GLY A 388 18.40 -22.71 8.24
N ASN A 389 17.73 -23.87 8.07
CA ASN A 389 17.83 -25.01 8.98
C ASN A 389 17.70 -26.37 8.27
N TYR A 390 16.50 -26.80 7.87
CA TYR A 390 16.27 -28.16 7.33
C TYR A 390 17.19 -28.50 6.15
N PHE A 391 17.33 -27.58 5.19
CA PHE A 391 18.19 -27.74 4.01
C PHE A 391 19.64 -27.28 4.25
N ARG A 392 20.07 -27.21 5.52
CA ARG A 392 21.44 -26.85 5.93
C ARG A 392 22.08 -27.94 6.80
N PRO A 393 22.31 -29.16 6.26
CA PRO A 393 22.84 -30.30 7.01
C PRO A 393 24.25 -30.06 7.58
N GLN A 394 24.99 -29.09 7.05
CA GLN A 394 26.30 -28.68 7.59
C GLN A 394 26.21 -27.97 8.94
N PHE A 395 25.04 -27.41 9.28
CA PHE A 395 24.82 -26.69 10.54
C PHE A 395 23.81 -27.38 11.45
N TYR A 396 22.87 -28.15 10.89
CA TYR A 396 21.76 -28.74 11.64
C TYR A 396 21.55 -30.20 11.26
N SER A 397 21.21 -31.05 12.23
CA SER A 397 20.87 -32.45 12.00
C SER A 397 19.40 -32.67 11.60
N THR A 398 18.63 -31.61 11.40
CA THR A 398 17.17 -31.65 11.25
C THR A 398 16.70 -32.57 10.13
N SER A 399 17.31 -32.48 8.94
CA SER A 399 16.98 -33.34 7.79
C SER A 399 17.43 -34.80 7.96
N SER A 400 18.30 -35.09 8.95
CA SER A 400 18.63 -36.47 9.33
C SER A 400 17.64 -37.05 10.36
N ILE A 401 16.85 -36.19 11.01
CA ILE A 401 15.89 -36.57 12.07
C ILE A 401 14.46 -36.67 11.50
N TYR A 402 14.09 -35.73 10.63
CA TYR A 402 12.74 -35.60 10.09
C TYR A 402 12.74 -35.73 8.58
N SER A 403 11.70 -36.38 8.04
CA SER A 403 11.30 -36.16 6.64
C SER A 403 10.65 -34.77 6.47
N PRO A 404 10.47 -34.25 5.24
CA PRO A 404 9.86 -32.94 5.04
C PRO A 404 8.44 -32.85 5.63
N GLU A 405 7.67 -33.95 5.53
CA GLU A 405 6.31 -34.05 6.08
C GLU A 405 6.31 -34.06 7.62
N GLN A 406 7.22 -34.83 8.23
CA GLN A 406 7.36 -34.87 9.70
C GLN A 406 7.84 -33.52 10.24
N TYR A 407 8.72 -32.84 9.53
CA TYR A 407 9.21 -31.53 9.93
C TYR A 407 8.12 -30.47 9.83
N ALA A 408 7.36 -30.44 8.71
CA ALA A 408 6.20 -29.56 8.57
C ALA A 408 5.18 -29.78 9.71
N GLN A 409 4.95 -31.03 10.10
CA GLN A 409 4.10 -31.37 11.24
C GLN A 409 4.64 -30.81 12.56
N ALA A 410 5.94 -31.01 12.85
CA ALA A 410 6.57 -30.49 14.06
C ALA A 410 6.53 -28.95 14.14
N LEU A 411 6.75 -28.25 13.02
CA LEU A 411 6.65 -26.79 12.95
C LEU A 411 5.22 -26.31 13.25
N ILE A 412 4.20 -26.98 12.72
CA ILE A 412 2.80 -26.61 12.93
C ILE A 412 2.35 -26.89 14.36
N GLU A 413 2.83 -27.96 14.99
CA GLU A 413 2.60 -28.24 16.40
C GLU A 413 3.18 -27.14 17.31
N GLU A 414 4.43 -26.73 17.07
CA GLU A 414 5.04 -25.65 17.84
C GLU A 414 4.39 -24.29 17.57
N LEU A 415 4.06 -23.97 16.31
CA LEU A 415 3.32 -22.75 15.97
C LEU A 415 1.94 -22.72 16.63
N SER A 416 1.23 -23.86 16.67
CA SER A 416 -0.06 -24.00 17.35
C SER A 416 0.05 -23.64 18.83
N LEU A 417 1.07 -24.11 19.53
CA LEU A 417 1.32 -23.75 20.95
C LEU A 417 1.60 -22.25 21.13
N ASN A 418 2.37 -21.64 20.22
CA ASN A 418 2.64 -20.21 20.26
C ASN A 418 1.35 -19.38 20.03
N LEU A 419 0.52 -19.77 19.06
CA LEU A 419 -0.75 -19.10 18.79
C LEU A 419 -1.75 -19.25 19.95
N LEU A 420 -1.79 -20.41 20.61
CA LEU A 420 -2.58 -20.61 21.83
C LEU A 420 -2.11 -19.67 22.96
N ALA A 421 -0.79 -19.50 23.13
CA ALA A 421 -0.25 -18.58 24.12
C ALA A 421 -0.58 -17.10 23.83
N LEU A 422 -0.67 -16.70 22.55
CA LEU A 422 -1.18 -15.37 22.17
C LEU A 422 -2.67 -15.24 22.46
N HIS A 423 -3.44 -16.30 22.20
CA HIS A 423 -4.88 -16.34 22.46
C HIS A 423 -5.19 -16.17 23.95
N GLU A 424 -4.42 -16.80 24.84
CA GLU A 424 -4.57 -16.68 26.30
C GLU A 424 -4.45 -15.22 26.79
N ILE A 425 -3.62 -14.40 26.15
CA ILE A 425 -3.37 -13.01 26.54
C ILE A 425 -4.25 -11.98 25.79
N GLY A 426 -5.23 -12.45 25.01
CA GLY A 426 -6.27 -11.61 24.42
C GLY A 426 -6.30 -11.53 22.91
N ALA A 427 -5.39 -12.20 22.18
CA ALA A 427 -5.41 -12.15 20.73
C ALA A 427 -6.62 -12.92 20.15
N ARG A 428 -7.36 -12.30 19.21
CA ARG A 428 -8.57 -12.88 18.58
C ARG A 428 -8.61 -12.85 17.06
N LYS A 429 -7.97 -11.87 16.40
CA LYS A 429 -7.92 -11.75 14.94
C LYS A 429 -6.51 -12.03 14.44
N TYR A 430 -6.36 -13.09 13.65
CA TYR A 430 -5.05 -13.58 13.22
C TYR A 430 -4.95 -13.64 11.70
N VAL A 431 -3.83 -13.13 11.18
CA VAL A 431 -3.37 -13.32 9.81
C VAL A 431 -2.15 -14.22 9.86
N LEU A 432 -2.29 -15.45 9.37
CA LEU A 432 -1.21 -16.42 9.28
C LEU A 432 -0.71 -16.47 7.84
N VAL A 433 0.53 -16.12 7.62
CA VAL A 433 1.10 -16.01 6.27
C VAL A 433 1.78 -17.31 5.89
N GLY A 434 1.41 -17.85 4.74
CA GLY A 434 2.04 -19.02 4.14
C GLY A 434 3.40 -18.69 3.52
N LEU A 435 4.27 -19.69 3.52
CA LEU A 435 5.59 -19.63 2.91
C LEU A 435 5.49 -19.42 1.40
N GLY A 436 6.42 -18.65 0.86
CA GLY A 436 6.57 -18.46 -0.58
C GLY A 436 7.21 -19.67 -1.26
N LEU A 437 7.48 -19.55 -2.55
CA LEU A 437 8.23 -20.55 -3.32
C LEU A 437 9.73 -20.50 -2.96
N LEU A 438 10.10 -21.19 -1.89
CA LEU A 438 11.47 -21.19 -1.34
C LEU A 438 12.50 -21.64 -2.39
N GLY A 439 12.16 -22.67 -3.16
CA GLY A 439 12.98 -23.23 -4.23
C GLY A 439 13.21 -22.28 -5.41
N CYS A 440 12.39 -21.23 -5.53
CA CYS A 440 12.53 -20.20 -6.58
C CYS A 440 13.33 -18.98 -6.12
N THR A 441 13.86 -18.97 -4.90
CA THR A 441 14.73 -17.87 -4.46
C THR A 441 16.07 -17.93 -5.22
N PRO A 442 16.65 -16.78 -5.64
CA PRO A 442 17.93 -16.76 -6.32
C PRO A 442 19.04 -17.51 -5.57
N SER A 443 19.08 -17.40 -4.23
CA SER A 443 20.04 -18.14 -3.40
C SER A 443 19.92 -19.65 -3.55
N VAL A 444 18.70 -20.19 -3.55
CA VAL A 444 18.46 -21.63 -3.63
C VAL A 444 18.81 -22.11 -5.04
N MET A 445 18.32 -21.44 -6.08
CA MET A 445 18.63 -21.77 -7.48
C MET A 445 20.13 -21.73 -7.76
N HIS A 446 20.84 -20.72 -7.22
CA HIS A 446 22.30 -20.63 -7.34
C HIS A 446 23.00 -21.80 -6.63
N SER A 447 22.61 -22.11 -5.39
CA SER A 447 23.24 -23.18 -4.60
C SER A 447 23.07 -24.58 -5.20
N HIS A 448 21.98 -24.82 -5.91
CA HIS A 448 21.71 -26.09 -6.62
C HIS A 448 22.16 -26.07 -8.09
N GLY A 449 22.66 -24.93 -8.59
CA GLY A 449 23.14 -24.82 -9.98
C GLY A 449 22.05 -24.97 -11.04
N THR A 450 20.81 -24.58 -10.74
CA THR A 450 19.64 -24.84 -11.60
C THR A 450 19.45 -23.84 -12.73
N ASN A 451 20.34 -22.84 -12.88
CA ASN A 451 20.30 -21.82 -13.93
C ASN A 451 18.92 -21.15 -14.11
N GLY A 452 18.32 -20.70 -13.01
CA GLY A 452 17.04 -19.98 -12.99
C GLY A 452 15.79 -20.87 -12.92
N SER A 453 15.94 -22.20 -12.88
CA SER A 453 14.82 -23.11 -12.62
C SER A 453 14.63 -23.32 -11.11
N CYS A 454 13.39 -23.35 -10.64
CA CYS A 454 13.10 -23.58 -9.23
C CYS A 454 13.50 -24.98 -8.76
N VAL A 455 13.90 -25.11 -7.50
CA VAL A 455 14.14 -26.39 -6.83
C VAL A 455 12.83 -26.93 -6.26
N GLU A 456 12.23 -27.89 -6.97
CA GLU A 456 10.88 -28.38 -6.64
C GLU A 456 10.79 -29.07 -5.28
N GLU A 457 11.87 -29.68 -4.79
CA GLU A 457 11.90 -30.31 -3.46
C GLU A 457 11.66 -29.29 -2.33
N GLU A 458 12.32 -28.13 -2.41
CA GLU A 458 12.17 -27.07 -1.39
C GLU A 458 10.80 -26.38 -1.50
N ASN A 459 10.27 -26.23 -2.72
CA ASN A 459 8.90 -25.76 -2.94
C ASN A 459 7.88 -26.75 -2.37
N ALA A 460 8.05 -28.05 -2.58
CA ALA A 460 7.17 -29.09 -2.04
C ALA A 460 7.14 -29.07 -0.52
N ALA A 461 8.29 -28.85 0.14
CA ALA A 461 8.34 -28.69 1.60
C ALA A 461 7.53 -27.47 2.07
N ALA A 462 7.65 -26.33 1.37
CA ALA A 462 6.86 -25.13 1.65
C ALA A 462 5.34 -25.37 1.44
N PHE A 463 4.96 -26.10 0.39
CA PHE A 463 3.57 -26.47 0.14
C PHE A 463 3.00 -27.37 1.24
N ASN A 464 3.77 -28.35 1.73
CA ASN A 464 3.34 -29.22 2.83
C ASN A 464 3.08 -28.41 4.11
N PHE A 465 3.98 -27.48 4.45
CA PHE A 465 3.76 -26.56 5.56
C PHE A 465 2.50 -25.71 5.37
N ASN A 466 2.33 -25.09 4.20
CA ASN A 466 1.18 -24.23 3.91
C ASN A 466 -0.16 -24.99 4.00
N ASN A 467 -0.21 -26.24 3.51
CA ASN A 467 -1.40 -27.09 3.61
C ASN A 467 -1.76 -27.37 5.07
N LYS A 468 -0.76 -27.68 5.91
CA LYS A 468 -0.97 -27.90 7.34
C LYS A 468 -1.32 -26.60 8.08
N LEU A 469 -0.74 -25.46 7.71
CA LEU A 469 -1.08 -24.15 8.27
C LEU A 469 -2.55 -23.78 7.97
N LYS A 470 -3.00 -24.05 6.75
CA LYS A 470 -4.40 -23.88 6.37
C LYS A 470 -5.33 -24.81 7.16
N ALA A 471 -4.95 -26.07 7.35
CA ALA A 471 -5.70 -26.99 8.22
C ALA A 471 -5.74 -26.53 9.68
N LEU A 472 -4.67 -25.91 10.19
CA LEU A 472 -4.63 -25.31 11.53
C LEU A 472 -5.60 -24.12 11.63
N VAL A 473 -5.71 -23.30 10.58
CA VAL A 473 -6.72 -22.22 10.50
C VAL A 473 -8.13 -22.79 10.65
N ASP A 474 -8.45 -23.89 9.97
CA ASP A 474 -9.75 -24.55 10.11
C ASP A 474 -9.97 -25.11 11.52
N GLN A 475 -8.96 -25.80 12.06
CA GLN A 475 -9.01 -26.34 13.41
C GLN A 475 -9.30 -25.24 14.45
N PHE A 476 -8.62 -24.10 14.35
CA PHE A 476 -8.78 -23.00 15.29
C PHE A 476 -10.06 -22.21 15.08
N ASN A 477 -10.48 -21.99 13.83
CA ASN A 477 -11.77 -21.38 13.55
C ASN A 477 -12.94 -22.24 14.03
N ASN A 478 -12.81 -23.58 14.02
CA ASN A 478 -13.79 -24.48 14.62
C ASN A 478 -13.75 -24.43 16.15
N ARG A 479 -12.56 -24.53 16.74
CA ARG A 479 -12.36 -24.55 18.20
C ARG A 479 -12.76 -23.24 18.89
N PHE A 480 -12.49 -22.10 18.26
CA PHE A 480 -12.70 -20.76 18.83
C PHE A 480 -13.75 -19.96 18.07
N SER A 481 -14.70 -20.64 17.43
CA SER A 481 -15.73 -20.05 16.55
C SER A 481 -16.56 -18.95 17.21
N ALA A 482 -16.71 -18.99 18.54
CA ALA A 482 -17.47 -17.99 19.29
C ALA A 482 -16.75 -16.65 19.41
N ASN A 483 -15.41 -16.65 19.56
CA ASN A 483 -14.68 -15.46 19.97
C ASN A 483 -13.43 -15.10 19.14
N SER A 484 -13.00 -15.91 18.19
CA SER A 484 -11.78 -15.65 17.40
C SER A 484 -11.96 -15.94 15.92
N LYS A 485 -11.12 -15.32 15.10
CA LYS A 485 -11.04 -15.58 13.67
C LYS A 485 -9.60 -15.61 13.18
N PHE A 486 -9.28 -16.69 12.48
CA PHE A 486 -7.99 -16.94 11.85
C PHE A 486 -8.16 -16.94 10.34
N ILE A 487 -7.24 -16.29 9.63
CA ILE A 487 -7.13 -16.38 8.18
C ILE A 487 -5.72 -16.82 7.79
N PHE A 488 -5.62 -17.46 6.63
CA PHE A 488 -4.41 -17.76 5.91
C PHE A 488 -4.28 -16.79 4.74
N THR A 489 -3.10 -16.20 4.56
CA THR A 489 -2.74 -15.47 3.35
C THR A 489 -1.57 -16.16 2.67
N HIS A 490 -1.68 -16.36 1.37
CA HIS A 490 -0.59 -16.88 0.57
C HIS A 490 0.39 -15.75 0.24
N THR A 491 1.66 -16.05 0.05
CA THR A 491 2.60 -15.13 -0.62
C THR A 491 2.70 -15.60 -2.07
N ALA A 492 2.50 -14.71 -3.05
CA ALA A 492 2.10 -15.09 -4.42
C ALA A 492 2.98 -16.17 -5.09
N SER A 493 2.48 -17.40 -5.14
CA SER A 493 2.99 -18.50 -5.99
C SER A 493 2.80 -18.25 -7.49
N LYS A 494 2.14 -17.16 -7.89
CA LYS A 494 2.00 -16.72 -9.29
C LYS A 494 3.12 -15.79 -9.78
N ALA A 495 4.21 -15.62 -9.01
CA ALA A 495 5.40 -14.85 -9.42
C ALA A 495 6.02 -15.28 -10.75
N LEU A 496 5.77 -16.51 -11.18
CA LEU A 496 6.24 -17.03 -12.45
C LEU A 496 5.34 -16.66 -13.64
N ASP A 497 4.18 -16.04 -13.40
CA ASP A 497 3.37 -15.50 -14.47
C ASP A 497 3.85 -14.08 -14.84
N LYS A 498 4.46 -13.99 -16.04
CA LYS A 498 4.91 -12.73 -16.65
C LYS A 498 3.78 -11.69 -16.79
N SER A 499 2.52 -12.09 -16.65
CA SER A 499 1.36 -11.20 -16.67
C SER A 499 1.32 -10.19 -15.52
N ASN A 500 2.07 -10.40 -14.43
CA ASN A 500 2.10 -9.50 -13.28
C ASN A 500 3.04 -8.28 -13.44
N GLY A 501 3.66 -8.11 -14.62
CA GLY A 501 4.44 -6.91 -14.96
C GLY A 501 5.90 -6.91 -14.50
N PHE A 502 6.37 -7.99 -13.86
CA PHE A 502 7.79 -8.18 -13.51
C PHE A 502 8.54 -8.78 -14.70
N LEU A 503 9.72 -8.22 -14.99
CA LEU A 503 10.58 -8.68 -16.09
C LEU A 503 11.62 -9.70 -15.63
N VAL A 504 11.99 -9.65 -14.34
CA VAL A 504 13.03 -10.51 -13.76
C VAL A 504 12.50 -11.18 -12.49
N SER A 505 12.33 -12.49 -12.54
CA SER A 505 11.81 -13.31 -11.44
C SER A 505 12.81 -14.36 -10.95
N ASP A 506 13.95 -14.50 -11.61
CA ASP A 506 14.96 -15.54 -11.37
C ASP A 506 16.31 -15.01 -10.88
N ALA A 507 16.43 -13.69 -10.70
CA ALA A 507 17.64 -13.03 -10.23
C ALA A 507 17.33 -11.91 -9.24
N ALA A 508 18.31 -11.62 -8.37
CA ALA A 508 18.26 -10.50 -7.45
C ALA A 508 18.61 -9.18 -8.14
N CYS A 509 17.88 -8.11 -7.81
CA CYS A 509 18.27 -6.75 -8.21
C CYS A 509 19.59 -6.30 -7.57
N CYS A 510 19.89 -6.85 -6.40
CA CYS A 510 21.05 -6.56 -5.58
C CYS A 510 21.82 -7.86 -5.31
N PRO A 511 22.71 -8.28 -6.23
CA PRO A 511 23.33 -9.59 -6.19
C PRO A 511 24.37 -9.71 -5.06
N SER A 512 24.71 -10.94 -4.71
CA SER A 512 25.70 -11.29 -3.66
C SER A 512 25.29 -10.87 -2.24
N GLY A 513 23.98 -10.86 -1.96
CA GLY A 513 23.45 -10.53 -0.63
C GLY A 513 23.60 -9.06 -0.25
N CYS A 514 23.54 -8.16 -1.24
CA CYS A 514 23.64 -6.72 -1.06
C CYS A 514 24.88 -6.28 -0.27
N ILE A 515 26.04 -6.28 -0.91
CA ILE A 515 27.27 -5.75 -0.30
C ILE A 515 27.06 -4.26 0.06
N PRO A 516 27.49 -3.82 1.27
CA PRO A 516 27.36 -2.43 1.69
C PRO A 516 27.83 -1.43 0.64
N ASP A 517 26.98 -0.43 0.38
CA ASP A 517 27.18 0.67 -0.57
C ASP A 517 27.35 0.27 -2.04
N GLN A 518 27.23 -1.02 -2.36
CA GLN A 518 27.22 -1.46 -3.75
C GLN A 518 25.94 -1.00 -4.45
N LYS A 519 26.10 -0.51 -5.68
CA LYS A 519 24.98 -0.03 -6.49
C LYS A 519 24.08 -1.21 -6.91
N PRO A 520 22.77 -1.17 -6.60
CA PRO A 520 21.82 -2.18 -7.04
C PRO A 520 21.43 -1.97 -8.52
N CYS A 521 20.59 -2.84 -9.05
CA CYS A 521 19.98 -2.67 -10.38
C CYS A 521 19.24 -1.32 -10.50
N TYR A 522 19.11 -0.82 -11.74
CA TYR A 522 18.50 0.49 -11.99
C TYR A 522 16.98 0.48 -11.76
N ASN A 523 16.25 -0.42 -12.42
CA ASN A 523 14.80 -0.52 -12.34
C ASN A 523 14.39 -1.61 -11.34
N ARG A 524 14.29 -1.23 -10.07
CA ARG A 524 13.96 -2.16 -8.98
C ARG A 524 12.56 -2.75 -9.10
N SER A 525 11.61 -1.99 -9.65
CA SER A 525 10.23 -2.44 -9.86
C SER A 525 10.06 -3.52 -10.93
N ASP A 526 11.09 -3.75 -11.75
CA ASP A 526 11.07 -4.84 -12.76
C ASP A 526 11.40 -6.21 -12.12
N TYR A 527 11.90 -6.22 -10.88
CA TYR A 527 12.41 -7.41 -10.19
C TYR A 527 11.46 -7.88 -9.10
N VAL A 528 11.27 -9.20 -9.01
CA VAL A 528 10.59 -9.84 -7.87
C VAL A 528 11.49 -9.78 -6.62
N PHE A 529 12.77 -10.11 -6.78
CA PHE A 529 13.71 -10.25 -5.68
C PHE A 529 14.61 -9.02 -5.55
N TRP A 530 14.67 -8.48 -4.33
CA TRP A 530 15.60 -7.43 -3.97
C TRP A 530 17.02 -7.99 -3.84
N ASP A 531 17.20 -8.94 -2.92
CA ASP A 531 18.44 -9.68 -2.73
C ASP A 531 18.23 -11.16 -3.07
N GLU A 532 19.13 -12.04 -2.62
CA GLU A 532 19.11 -13.46 -2.98
C GLU A 532 17.90 -14.24 -2.43
N VAL A 533 17.12 -13.68 -1.49
CA VAL A 533 15.94 -14.36 -0.90
C VAL A 533 14.76 -13.43 -0.65
N HIS A 534 14.98 -12.14 -0.43
CA HIS A 534 13.94 -11.21 -0.02
C HIS A 534 13.34 -10.45 -1.22
N PRO A 535 12.04 -10.13 -1.17
CA PRO A 535 11.34 -9.46 -2.25
C PRO A 535 11.64 -7.96 -2.33
N THR A 536 11.41 -7.38 -3.51
CA THR A 536 11.36 -5.93 -3.69
C THR A 536 10.10 -5.32 -3.08
N GLU A 537 10.12 -4.02 -2.80
CA GLU A 537 8.91 -3.29 -2.40
C GLU A 537 7.79 -3.43 -3.43
N ALA A 538 8.12 -3.47 -4.72
CA ALA A 538 7.14 -3.62 -5.79
C ALA A 538 6.37 -4.94 -5.66
N TRP A 539 7.09 -6.03 -5.34
CA TRP A 539 6.48 -7.32 -5.06
C TRP A 539 5.67 -7.32 -3.76
N ASN A 540 6.21 -6.71 -2.70
CA ASN A 540 5.51 -6.55 -1.43
C ASN A 540 4.18 -5.79 -1.60
N LEU A 541 4.13 -4.79 -2.49
CA LEU A 541 2.92 -4.04 -2.80
C LEU A 541 1.85 -4.92 -3.46
N LEU A 542 2.25 -5.82 -4.35
CA LEU A 542 1.33 -6.76 -4.99
C LEU A 542 0.75 -7.73 -3.95
N ASN A 543 1.60 -8.34 -3.10
CA ASN A 543 1.15 -9.26 -2.06
C ASN A 543 0.24 -8.55 -1.05
N ALA A 544 0.61 -7.36 -0.59
CA ALA A 544 -0.17 -6.59 0.38
C ALA A 544 -1.59 -6.29 -0.14
N LYS A 545 -1.71 -5.89 -1.42
CA LYS A 545 -3.01 -5.64 -2.05
C LYS A 545 -3.86 -6.91 -2.14
N ALA A 546 -3.25 -8.03 -2.54
CA ALA A 546 -3.94 -9.31 -2.67
C ALA A 546 -4.35 -9.92 -1.32
N ALA A 547 -3.50 -9.80 -0.29
CA ALA A 547 -3.80 -10.23 1.07
C ALA A 547 -4.92 -9.40 1.69
N TYR A 548 -4.95 -8.10 1.39
CA TYR A 548 -5.92 -7.21 1.98
C TYR A 548 -7.30 -7.30 1.36
N ASN A 549 -7.40 -7.38 0.03
CA ASN A 549 -8.68 -7.47 -0.66
C ASN A 549 -8.61 -8.49 -1.82
N SER A 550 -9.19 -9.66 -1.60
CA SER A 550 -9.07 -10.79 -2.52
C SER A 550 -10.09 -10.79 -3.65
N THR A 551 -10.88 -9.72 -3.85
CA THR A 551 -11.73 -9.59 -5.07
C THR A 551 -10.88 -9.70 -6.35
N ILE A 552 -9.58 -9.40 -6.25
CA ILE A 552 -8.61 -9.46 -7.34
C ILE A 552 -8.02 -10.87 -7.50
N SER A 553 -7.99 -11.70 -6.45
CA SER A 553 -7.44 -13.07 -6.50
C SER A 553 -7.95 -13.94 -5.34
N PRO A 554 -9.09 -14.63 -5.49
CA PRO A 554 -9.72 -15.42 -4.42
C PRO A 554 -8.87 -16.59 -3.91
N ALA A 555 -7.88 -17.03 -4.68
CA ALA A 555 -6.94 -18.09 -4.28
C ALA A 555 -5.87 -17.63 -3.27
N PHE A 556 -5.78 -16.33 -3.01
CA PHE A 556 -4.71 -15.73 -2.21
C PHE A 556 -4.98 -15.73 -0.70
N THR A 557 -6.25 -15.81 -0.31
CA THR A 557 -6.67 -15.70 1.08
C THR A 557 -7.66 -16.80 1.43
N TYR A 558 -7.72 -17.19 2.70
CA TYR A 558 -8.62 -18.23 3.16
C TYR A 558 -8.92 -18.10 4.66
N PRO A 559 -10.17 -18.27 5.14
CA PRO A 559 -11.41 -18.35 4.35
C PRO A 559 -11.88 -16.98 3.83
N MET A 560 -11.19 -15.89 4.21
CA MET A 560 -11.49 -14.51 3.80
C MET A 560 -10.20 -13.67 3.80
N ASP A 561 -10.26 -12.46 3.23
CA ASP A 561 -9.15 -11.50 3.24
C ASP A 561 -9.09 -10.63 4.51
N ILE A 562 -8.04 -9.81 4.64
CA ILE A 562 -7.84 -8.96 5.82
C ILE A 562 -8.95 -7.91 5.94
N LYS A 563 -9.43 -7.34 4.82
CA LYS A 563 -10.53 -6.36 4.83
C LYS A 563 -11.80 -6.93 5.47
N HIS A 564 -12.14 -8.19 5.18
CA HIS A 564 -13.28 -8.85 5.82
C HIS A 564 -12.97 -9.24 7.28
N LEU A 565 -11.75 -9.68 7.58
CA LEU A 565 -11.35 -10.04 8.94
C LEU A 565 -11.43 -8.85 9.92
N VAL A 566 -10.96 -7.66 9.52
CA VAL A 566 -10.99 -6.49 10.42
C VAL A 566 -12.42 -6.04 10.71
N ASN A 567 -13.32 -6.20 9.75
CA ASN A 567 -14.76 -5.92 9.92
C ASN A 567 -15.53 -7.08 10.59
N TYR A 568 -14.89 -8.22 10.84
CA TYR A 568 -15.53 -9.35 11.53
C TYR A 568 -15.84 -8.99 12.98
N GLU A 569 -17.12 -8.95 13.32
CA GLU A 569 -17.59 -8.76 14.69
C GLU A 569 -17.50 -10.06 15.48
N ILE A 570 -16.76 -10.01 16.58
CA ILE A 570 -16.65 -11.10 17.53
C ILE A 570 -17.82 -11.00 18.50
N LYS A 571 -18.71 -12.00 18.51
CA LYS A 571 -19.85 -12.04 19.45
C LYS A 571 -19.33 -12.29 20.87
N ARG A 572 -19.58 -11.36 21.80
CA ARG A 572 -19.39 -11.62 23.23
C ARG A 572 -20.58 -12.45 23.73
N GLU A 573 -20.33 -13.67 24.17
CA GLU A 573 -21.24 -14.29 25.14
C GLU A 573 -21.05 -13.55 26.46
N LEU A 574 -22.05 -12.77 26.85
CA LEU A 574 -22.15 -12.22 28.20
C LEU A 574 -22.38 -13.40 29.13
N GLU A 575 -21.35 -13.86 29.83
CA GLU A 575 -21.53 -14.72 31.00
C GLU A 575 -22.24 -13.88 32.09
N PHE A 576 -23.58 -13.91 32.08
CA PHE A 576 -24.37 -13.51 33.23
C PHE A 576 -24.15 -14.55 34.33
N THR A 577 -23.26 -14.25 35.27
CA THR A 577 -23.23 -14.93 36.56
C THR A 577 -24.54 -14.62 37.32
N ASN A 578 -25.57 -15.44 37.07
CA ASN A 578 -26.77 -15.50 37.91
C ASN A 578 -26.39 -16.13 39.25
N VAL A 579 -25.91 -15.33 40.19
CA VAL A 579 -25.97 -15.70 41.61
C VAL A 579 -27.41 -15.52 42.06
N SER A 580 -28.20 -16.57 41.85
CA SER A 580 -29.49 -16.75 42.51
C SER A 580 -29.25 -17.05 43.99
N THR A 581 -29.28 -16.02 44.84
CA THR A 581 -29.58 -16.20 46.27
C THR A 581 -31.06 -15.93 46.48
N SER A 582 -31.89 -16.91 46.15
CA SER A 582 -33.22 -17.05 46.73
C SER A 582 -33.33 -18.42 47.36
N GLN A 583 -33.13 -18.50 48.68
CA GLN A 583 -33.82 -19.37 49.64
C GLN A 583 -32.96 -19.51 50.90
N LEU A 584 -33.39 -18.83 51.97
CA LEU A 584 -33.53 -19.40 53.32
C LEU A 584 -34.05 -18.30 54.25
N SER A 585 -35.37 -18.14 54.27
CA SER A 585 -36.10 -17.67 55.44
C SER A 585 -37.16 -18.72 55.76
N ALA A 586 -36.95 -19.52 56.80
CA ALA A 586 -37.98 -20.04 57.71
C ALA A 586 -37.37 -21.08 58.67
N THR A 587 -37.54 -20.80 59.98
CA THR A 587 -37.66 -21.72 61.14
C THR A 587 -36.44 -22.61 61.47
N GLU A 588 -35.86 -22.64 62.67
CA GLU A 588 -36.34 -22.44 64.06
C GLU A 588 -35.25 -21.75 64.91
#